data_AF-A0A2R4XMC4-F1
#
_entry.id   AF-A0A2R4XMC4-F1
#
_cell.length_a   1.000
_cell.length_b   1.000
_cell.length_c   1.000
_cell.angle_alpha   90.00
_cell.angle_beta   90.00
_cell.angle_gamma   90.00
#
_symmetry.space_group_name_H-M   'P 1'
#
loop_
_entity.id
_entity.type
_entity.pdbx_description
1 polymer ?
#
loop_
_entity_poly.entity_id
_entity_poly.type
_entity_poly.pdbx_seq_one_letter_code
_entity_poly.pdbx_strand_id
1 'polypeptide(L)'
;MKLNIGTLSHEEKQYYDAVWRMNSFSGLLGQQDIHYINHMEREPRRISVAKTAVSDLVRELPRDMSVGLVTARTCPRADVRGFFDMGFRNALLGQIQGLQPEGGTPLADAISRAGDMLDGRGRESTILVVTDGVESCNGDPCAVARRLAATKPHLKINVVDIGSSGGGTCLATATGGQVFTANSVSSLKLGIDRATQNVQVPAHCR
;
A
#
# COMPACT_ATOMS: atom_id res chain seq x y z
N MET A 1 -2.09 6.61 2.54
CA MET A 1 -2.22 5.14 2.44
C MET A 1 -1.82 4.73 1.03
N LYS A 2 -0.90 3.77 0.91
CA LYS A 2 -0.39 3.27 -0.37
C LYS A 2 -0.74 1.81 -0.49
N LEU A 3 -1.35 1.42 -1.61
CA LEU A 3 -1.52 0.03 -2.02
C LEU A 3 -0.60 -0.20 -3.22
N ASN A 4 0.25 -1.22 -3.15
CA ASN A 4 1.16 -1.59 -4.22
C ASN A 4 1.13 -3.10 -4.41
N ILE A 5 0.88 -3.51 -5.67
CA ILE A 5 1.10 -4.86 -6.15
C ILE A 5 1.92 -4.74 -7.40
N GLY A 6 3.20 -5.08 -7.31
CA GLY A 6 4.07 -4.81 -8.44
C GLY A 6 5.43 -5.45 -8.33
N THR A 7 5.48 -6.70 -7.92
CA THR A 7 6.40 -7.61 -8.58
C THR A 7 5.56 -8.81 -8.95
N LEU A 8 5.34 -9.02 -10.25
CA LEU A 8 4.87 -10.32 -10.72
C LEU A 8 5.83 -11.35 -10.13
N SER A 9 5.37 -12.12 -9.16
CA SER A 9 6.13 -13.27 -8.68
C SER A 9 6.41 -14.19 -9.88
N HIS A 10 7.37 -15.12 -9.76
CA HIS A 10 7.57 -16.13 -10.81
C HIS A 10 6.25 -16.83 -11.17
N GLU A 11 5.40 -17.06 -10.18
CA GLU A 11 4.07 -17.66 -10.30
C GLU A 11 3.08 -16.72 -11.02
N GLU A 12 3.10 -15.41 -10.74
CA GLU A 12 2.24 -14.45 -11.45
C GLU A 12 2.65 -14.26 -12.91
N LYS A 13 3.95 -14.34 -13.22
CA LYS A 13 4.42 -14.34 -14.61
C LYS A 13 3.93 -15.59 -15.36
N GLN A 14 4.03 -16.77 -14.73
CA GLN A 14 3.51 -18.02 -15.28
C GLN A 14 1.99 -17.96 -15.51
N TYR A 15 1.26 -17.28 -14.63
CA TYR A 15 -0.17 -17.03 -14.81
C TYR A 15 -0.46 -16.18 -16.05
N TYR A 16 0.18 -15.02 -16.20
CA TYR A 16 -0.05 -14.17 -17.38
C TYR A 16 0.38 -14.85 -18.68
N ASP A 17 1.49 -15.61 -18.67
CA ASP A 17 1.92 -16.41 -19.82
C ASP A 17 0.92 -17.55 -20.13
N ALA A 18 0.28 -18.15 -19.12
CA ALA A 18 -0.78 -19.14 -19.30
C ALA A 18 -2.07 -18.53 -19.87
N VAL A 19 -2.52 -17.40 -19.31
CA VAL A 19 -3.70 -16.66 -19.80
C VAL A 19 -3.48 -16.12 -21.21
N TRP A 20 -2.28 -15.63 -21.53
CA TRP A 20 -1.96 -15.14 -22.87
C TRP A 20 -1.97 -16.28 -23.90
N ARG A 21 -1.46 -17.47 -23.54
CA ARG A 21 -1.56 -18.67 -24.38
C ARG A 21 -3.01 -19.12 -24.61
N MET A 22 -3.89 -19.00 -23.60
CA MET A 22 -5.33 -19.26 -23.79
C MET A 22 -5.98 -18.38 -24.86
N ASN A 23 -5.63 -17.09 -24.88
CA ASN A 23 -6.28 -16.11 -25.74
C ASN A 23 -5.68 -16.02 -27.16
N SER A 24 -4.46 -16.53 -27.35
CA SER A 24 -3.69 -16.35 -28.60
C SER A 24 -3.58 -17.61 -29.47
N PHE A 25 -3.87 -18.79 -28.93
CA PHE A 25 -3.83 -20.06 -29.66
C PHE A 25 -5.10 -20.87 -29.38
N SER A 26 -5.68 -21.42 -30.45
CA SER A 26 -6.88 -22.26 -30.43
C SER A 26 -6.73 -23.48 -29.48
N GLY A 27 -7.11 -23.32 -28.22
CA GLY A 27 -7.81 -24.34 -27.43
C GLY A 27 -7.04 -25.51 -26.81
N LEU A 28 -5.71 -25.50 -26.69
CA LEU A 28 -5.00 -26.54 -25.91
C LEU A 28 -4.22 -25.93 -24.75
N LEU A 29 -4.91 -25.77 -23.63
CA LEU A 29 -4.29 -25.55 -22.34
C LEU A 29 -3.56 -26.82 -21.88
N GLY A 30 -2.28 -26.71 -21.57
CA GLY A 30 -1.58 -27.79 -20.86
C GLY A 30 -2.15 -27.95 -19.45
N GLN A 31 -2.15 -29.17 -18.90
CA GLN A 31 -2.57 -29.43 -17.51
C GLN A 31 -1.83 -28.55 -16.49
N GLN A 32 -0.58 -28.17 -16.79
CA GLN A 32 0.20 -27.25 -15.98
C GLN A 32 -0.39 -25.84 -16.00
N ASP A 33 -0.80 -25.32 -17.15
CA ASP A 33 -1.37 -23.97 -17.30
C ASP A 33 -2.70 -23.83 -16.52
N ILE A 34 -3.56 -24.85 -16.59
CA ILE A 34 -4.81 -24.93 -15.82
C ILE A 34 -4.53 -24.93 -14.31
N HIS A 35 -3.50 -25.65 -13.88
CA HIS A 35 -3.10 -25.68 -12.47
C HIS A 35 -2.65 -24.28 -11.98
N TYR A 36 -1.82 -23.58 -12.74
CA TYR A 36 -1.34 -22.23 -12.38
C TYR A 36 -2.47 -21.20 -12.36
N ILE A 37 -3.37 -21.23 -13.35
CA ILE A 37 -4.54 -20.35 -13.41
C ILE A 37 -5.44 -20.58 -12.20
N ASN A 38 -5.79 -21.83 -11.92
CA ASN A 38 -6.61 -22.16 -10.75
C ASN A 38 -5.93 -21.82 -9.43
N HIS A 39 -4.60 -21.96 -9.33
CA HIS A 39 -3.88 -21.66 -8.10
C HIS A 39 -3.87 -20.16 -7.79
N MET A 40 -3.67 -19.34 -8.82
CA MET A 40 -3.65 -17.87 -8.72
C MET A 40 -5.04 -17.25 -8.61
N GLU A 41 -6.07 -17.88 -9.18
CA GLU A 41 -7.43 -17.38 -9.12
C GLU A 41 -8.15 -17.69 -7.81
N ARG A 42 -7.59 -18.60 -7.00
CA ARG A 42 -8.10 -18.95 -5.67
C ARG A 42 -7.95 -17.77 -4.71
N GLU A 43 -9.04 -17.49 -4.01
CA GLU A 43 -9.05 -16.53 -2.91
C GLU A 43 -8.53 -17.16 -1.60
N PRO A 44 -7.91 -16.38 -0.71
CA PRO A 44 -7.67 -14.95 -0.87
C PRO A 44 -6.40 -14.65 -1.68
N ARG A 45 -6.51 -13.85 -2.76
CA ARG A 45 -5.34 -13.35 -3.50
C ARG A 45 -4.65 -12.25 -2.70
N ARG A 46 -3.35 -12.02 -2.91
CA ARG A 46 -2.58 -10.94 -2.24
C ARG A 46 -3.28 -9.57 -2.37
N ILE A 47 -3.82 -9.27 -3.55
CA ILE A 47 -4.60 -8.05 -3.82
C ILE A 47 -5.90 -7.97 -3.04
N SER A 48 -6.60 -9.07 -2.92
CA SER A 48 -7.85 -9.15 -2.17
C SER A 48 -7.59 -8.94 -0.68
N VAL A 49 -6.52 -9.54 -0.14
CA VAL A 49 -6.09 -9.30 1.25
C VAL A 49 -5.70 -7.83 1.45
N ALA A 50 -4.94 -7.25 0.53
CA ALA A 50 -4.54 -5.85 0.58
C ALA A 50 -5.77 -4.92 0.63
N LYS A 51 -6.69 -5.08 -0.32
CA LYS A 51 -7.92 -4.30 -0.41
C LYS A 51 -8.75 -4.38 0.85
N THR A 52 -8.94 -5.58 1.39
CA THR A 52 -9.72 -5.80 2.61
C THR A 52 -9.08 -5.11 3.79
N ALA A 53 -7.79 -5.38 4.04
CA ALA A 53 -7.04 -4.76 5.13
C ALA A 53 -7.08 -3.22 5.07
N VAL A 54 -6.94 -2.66 3.86
CA VAL A 54 -6.99 -1.21 3.66
C VAL A 54 -8.40 -0.66 3.83
N SER A 55 -9.41 -1.34 3.30
CA SER A 55 -10.81 -0.93 3.41
C SER A 55 -11.29 -0.93 4.86
N ASP A 56 -10.94 -1.96 5.62
CA ASP A 56 -11.32 -2.08 7.03
C ASP A 56 -10.69 -0.96 7.86
N LEU A 57 -9.41 -0.65 7.62
CA LEU A 57 -8.78 0.49 8.27
C LEU A 57 -9.52 1.80 7.97
N VAL A 58 -9.80 2.08 6.69
CA VAL A 58 -10.48 3.33 6.27
C VAL A 58 -11.86 3.48 6.92
N ARG A 59 -12.61 2.38 7.08
CA ARG A 59 -13.92 2.39 7.75
C ARG A 59 -13.82 2.76 9.22
N GLU A 60 -12.73 2.38 9.87
CA GLU A 60 -12.52 2.55 11.30
C GLU A 60 -11.84 3.87 11.69
N LEU A 61 -11.31 4.64 10.73
CA LEU A 61 -10.62 5.89 11.03
C LEU A 61 -11.54 6.92 11.72
N PRO A 62 -11.03 7.73 12.66
CA PRO A 62 -11.76 8.84 13.28
C PRO A 62 -12.32 9.83 12.25
N ARG A 63 -13.51 10.38 12.48
CA ARG A 63 -14.26 11.21 11.50
C ARG A 63 -13.51 12.46 11.04
N ASP A 64 -12.65 13.02 11.89
CA ASP A 64 -11.84 14.21 11.67
C ASP A 64 -10.56 13.95 10.87
N MET A 65 -10.27 12.68 10.52
CA MET A 65 -9.08 12.31 9.76
C MET A 65 -9.36 12.23 8.26
N SER A 66 -8.67 13.07 7.48
CA SER A 66 -8.57 12.97 6.02
C SER A 66 -7.50 11.94 5.62
N VAL A 67 -7.75 11.22 4.53
CA VAL A 67 -6.87 10.16 4.02
C VAL A 67 -6.38 10.51 2.63
N GLY A 68 -5.06 10.56 2.45
CA GLY A 68 -4.44 10.62 1.13
C GLY A 68 -4.26 9.23 0.53
N LEU A 69 -4.57 9.06 -0.76
CA LEU A 69 -4.30 7.82 -1.51
C LEU A 69 -3.24 8.03 -2.59
N VAL A 70 -2.21 7.19 -2.56
CA VAL A 70 -1.18 7.10 -3.61
C VAL A 70 -1.10 5.65 -4.08
N THR A 71 -1.17 5.40 -5.37
CA THR A 71 -1.14 4.05 -5.94
C THR A 71 0.13 3.84 -6.73
N ALA A 72 0.86 2.77 -6.43
CA ALA A 72 2.02 2.34 -7.21
C ALA A 72 1.59 1.11 -8.03
N ARG A 73 1.56 1.26 -9.35
CA ARG A 73 1.03 0.27 -10.30
C ARG A 73 1.89 0.15 -11.55
N THR A 74 2.35 1.29 -12.07
CA THR A 74 3.09 1.35 -13.33
C THR A 74 4.39 2.15 -13.14
N CYS A 75 5.52 1.60 -13.61
CA CYS A 75 6.75 2.38 -13.67
C CYS A 75 6.64 3.52 -14.70
N PRO A 76 7.36 4.64 -14.52
CA PRO A 76 8.24 4.95 -13.40
C PRO A 76 7.57 5.73 -12.26
N ARG A 77 6.29 6.11 -12.40
CA ARG A 77 5.62 7.06 -11.50
C ARG A 77 4.38 6.47 -10.86
N ALA A 78 4.22 6.74 -9.58
CA ALA A 78 2.99 6.48 -8.84
C ALA A 78 1.95 7.59 -9.06
N ASP A 79 0.68 7.20 -8.97
CA ASP A 79 -0.45 8.12 -9.11
C ASP A 79 -0.88 8.66 -7.75
N VAL A 80 -0.99 9.98 -7.65
CA VAL A 80 -1.63 10.63 -6.50
C VAL A 80 -3.13 10.74 -6.81
N ARG A 81 -3.95 10.12 -5.97
CA ARG A 81 -5.41 10.10 -6.14
C ARG A 81 -6.13 11.22 -5.38
N GLY A 82 -5.38 11.94 -4.53
CA GLY A 82 -5.88 13.06 -3.74
C GLY A 82 -6.13 12.72 -2.28
N PHE A 83 -6.70 13.68 -1.56
CA PHE A 83 -7.18 13.53 -0.18
C PHE A 83 -8.70 13.33 -0.15
N PHE A 84 -9.13 12.47 0.75
CA PHE A 84 -10.52 12.13 0.98
C PHE A 84 -10.83 12.43 2.45
N ASP A 85 -11.68 13.42 2.69
CA ASP A 85 -12.23 13.65 4.03
C ASP A 85 -13.33 12.64 4.36
N MET A 86 -14.01 12.85 5.48
CA MET A 86 -15.11 11.99 5.90
C MET A 86 -16.22 11.84 4.84
N GLY A 87 -16.61 12.94 4.19
CA GLY A 87 -17.69 12.95 3.21
C GLY A 87 -17.37 12.12 1.96
N PHE A 88 -16.07 11.96 1.66
CA PHE A 88 -15.60 11.21 0.50
C PHE A 88 -15.05 9.81 0.81
N ARG A 89 -15.28 9.27 2.02
CA ARG A 89 -14.80 7.91 2.37
C ARG A 89 -15.33 6.81 1.48
N ASN A 90 -16.61 6.88 1.07
CA ASN A 90 -17.16 5.89 0.15
C ASN A 90 -16.49 5.95 -1.23
N ALA A 91 -16.14 7.15 -1.70
CA ALA A 91 -15.38 7.31 -2.95
C ALA A 91 -13.96 6.73 -2.80
N LEU A 92 -13.29 6.95 -1.67
CA LEU A 92 -12.00 6.33 -1.36
C LEU A 92 -12.09 4.81 -1.37
N LEU A 93 -13.09 4.23 -0.69
CA LEU A 93 -13.31 2.78 -0.67
C LEU A 93 -13.56 2.22 -2.07
N GLY A 94 -14.35 2.93 -2.89
CA GLY A 94 -14.55 2.57 -4.29
C GLY A 94 -13.24 2.57 -5.10
N GLN A 95 -12.37 3.57 -4.88
CA GLN A 95 -11.06 3.60 -5.52
C GLN A 95 -10.17 2.42 -5.09
N ILE A 96 -10.13 2.11 -3.79
CA ILE A 96 -9.38 0.97 -3.25
C ILE A 96 -9.88 -0.34 -3.87
N GLN A 97 -11.19 -0.56 -3.90
CA GLN A 97 -11.79 -1.78 -4.45
C GLN A 97 -11.54 -1.93 -5.96
N GLY A 98 -11.45 -0.81 -6.69
CA GLY A 98 -11.16 -0.78 -8.12
C GLY A 98 -9.71 -1.04 -8.52
N LEU A 99 -8.77 -1.07 -7.56
CA LEU A 99 -7.35 -1.26 -7.87
C LEU A 99 -7.07 -2.63 -8.49
N GLN A 100 -6.28 -2.68 -9.54
CA GLN A 100 -5.87 -3.92 -10.18
C GLN A 100 -4.35 -4.10 -10.05
N PRO A 101 -3.86 -5.35 -9.89
CA PRO A 101 -2.44 -5.63 -9.92
C PRO A 101 -1.87 -5.27 -11.29
N GLU A 102 -0.76 -4.56 -11.31
CA GLU A 102 -0.09 -4.13 -12.54
C GLU A 102 1.43 -4.37 -12.43
N GLY A 103 2.12 -4.32 -13.57
CA GLY A 103 3.47 -4.86 -13.70
C GLY A 103 4.61 -4.12 -13.00
N GLY A 104 4.38 -3.04 -12.22
CA GLY A 104 5.45 -2.23 -11.65
C GLY A 104 5.20 -1.71 -10.21
N THR A 105 6.27 -1.61 -9.45
CA THR A 105 6.32 -1.05 -8.09
C THR A 105 7.25 0.16 -8.06
N PRO A 106 6.76 1.37 -8.37
CA PRO A 106 7.50 2.61 -8.10
C PRO A 106 7.43 2.92 -6.59
N LEU A 107 8.13 2.13 -5.76
CA LEU A 107 8.03 2.22 -4.29
C LEU A 107 8.50 3.60 -3.80
N ALA A 108 9.70 3.98 -4.22
CA ALA A 108 10.41 5.20 -3.89
C ALA A 108 9.64 6.44 -4.32
N ASP A 109 9.17 6.51 -5.57
CA ASP A 109 8.41 7.65 -6.09
C ASP A 109 7.09 7.83 -5.33
N ALA A 110 6.34 6.75 -5.07
CA ALA A 110 5.09 6.90 -4.32
C ALA A 110 5.31 7.32 -2.85
N ILE A 111 6.39 6.86 -2.21
CA ILE A 111 6.71 7.29 -0.83
C ILE A 111 7.10 8.77 -0.83
N SER A 112 7.87 9.21 -1.82
CA SER A 112 8.18 10.63 -1.99
C SER A 112 6.90 11.47 -2.14
N ARG A 113 6.02 11.08 -3.06
CA ARG A 113 4.74 11.77 -3.30
C ARG A 113 3.84 11.79 -2.05
N ALA A 114 3.76 10.67 -1.34
CA ALA A 114 3.00 10.62 -0.09
C ALA A 114 3.62 11.52 1.00
N GLY A 115 4.94 11.63 1.05
CA GLY A 115 5.65 12.56 1.92
C GLY A 115 5.37 14.03 1.59
N ASP A 116 5.25 14.36 0.30
CA ASP A 116 4.93 15.70 -0.19
C ASP A 116 3.49 16.13 0.14
N MET A 117 2.57 15.16 0.24
CA MET A 117 1.17 15.39 0.64
C MET A 117 1.00 15.72 2.12
N LEU A 118 1.96 15.36 2.98
CA LEU A 118 1.86 15.45 4.42
C LEU A 118 2.78 16.53 4.96
N ASP A 119 2.45 17.13 6.11
CA ASP A 119 3.36 18.07 6.76
C ASP A 119 4.54 17.31 7.40
N GLY A 120 4.26 16.53 8.44
CA GLY A 120 5.25 15.73 9.17
C GLY A 120 6.33 16.54 9.88
N ARG A 121 6.20 17.87 9.97
CA ARG A 121 7.18 18.77 10.59
C ARG A 121 6.65 19.41 11.88
N GLY A 122 5.47 20.00 11.82
CA GLY A 122 4.78 20.56 12.98
C GLY A 122 3.65 19.68 13.50
N ARG A 123 3.20 18.71 12.69
CA ARG A 123 2.12 17.78 13.04
C ARG A 123 2.52 16.33 12.81
N GLU A 124 2.08 15.46 13.72
CA GLU A 124 2.14 14.01 13.54
C GLU A 124 1.46 13.62 12.23
N SER A 125 2.17 12.82 11.43
CA SER A 125 1.71 12.36 10.12
C SER A 125 2.11 10.92 9.90
N THR A 126 1.22 10.14 9.28
CA THR A 126 1.44 8.71 9.07
C THR A 126 1.25 8.33 7.61
N ILE A 127 2.24 7.65 7.05
CA ILE A 127 2.11 6.92 5.78
C ILE A 127 1.97 5.45 6.12
N LEU A 128 0.87 4.85 5.70
CA LEU A 128 0.78 3.39 5.61
C LEU A 128 1.16 2.93 4.21
N VAL A 129 2.21 2.13 4.11
CA VAL A 129 2.61 1.41 2.89
C VAL A 129 2.06 -0.01 2.97
N VAL A 130 1.28 -0.41 1.99
CA VAL A 130 0.83 -1.79 1.81
C VAL A 130 1.45 -2.27 0.51
N THR A 131 2.34 -3.26 0.60
CA THR A 131 3.10 -3.76 -0.53
C THR A 131 3.21 -5.27 -0.46
N ASP A 132 3.19 -5.93 -1.62
CA ASP A 132 3.41 -7.37 -1.75
C ASP A 132 4.77 -7.73 -2.36
N GLY A 133 5.60 -6.73 -2.60
CA GLY A 133 6.88 -6.88 -3.28
C GLY A 133 7.83 -5.71 -3.02
N VAL A 134 8.99 -5.81 -3.65
CA VAL A 134 10.07 -4.82 -3.58
C VAL A 134 9.96 -3.78 -4.70
N GLU A 135 10.74 -2.71 -4.61
CA GLU A 135 10.91 -1.74 -5.70
C GLU A 135 11.30 -2.43 -7.02
N SER A 136 10.63 -2.07 -8.11
CA SER A 136 10.93 -2.59 -9.46
C SER A 136 11.11 -1.50 -10.53
N CYS A 137 11.12 -0.22 -10.14
CA CYS A 137 11.29 0.92 -11.06
C CYS A 137 12.64 1.65 -10.87
N ASN A 138 13.68 0.95 -10.40
CA ASN A 138 15.05 1.46 -10.20
C ASN A 138 15.17 2.60 -9.17
N GLY A 139 14.24 2.71 -8.22
CA GLY A 139 14.33 3.64 -7.09
C GLY A 139 15.10 3.09 -5.88
N ASP A 140 15.42 3.96 -4.92
CA ASP A 140 15.82 3.55 -3.57
C ASP A 140 14.78 4.04 -2.54
N PRO A 141 13.80 3.20 -2.20
CA PRO A 141 12.74 3.59 -1.26
C PRO A 141 13.29 3.82 0.16
N CYS A 142 14.39 3.17 0.54
CA CYS A 142 15.03 3.34 1.84
C CYS A 142 15.77 4.68 1.94
N ALA A 143 16.44 5.14 0.88
CA ALA A 143 17.00 6.48 0.82
C ALA A 143 15.92 7.56 0.91
N VAL A 144 14.79 7.38 0.22
CA VAL A 144 13.64 8.29 0.32
C VAL A 144 13.11 8.35 1.75
N ALA A 145 12.94 7.20 2.42
CA ALA A 145 12.47 7.16 3.80
C ALA A 145 13.44 7.87 4.77
N ARG A 146 14.75 7.66 4.63
CA ARG A 146 15.75 8.37 5.44
C ARG A 146 15.71 9.88 5.22
N ARG A 147 15.55 10.33 3.97
CA ARG A 147 15.38 11.76 3.65
C ARG A 147 14.11 12.33 4.30
N LEU A 148 13.00 11.59 4.24
CA LEU A 148 11.75 12.00 4.87
C LEU A 148 11.91 12.08 6.39
N ALA A 149 12.51 11.07 7.04
CA ALA A 149 12.79 11.11 8.47
C ALA A 149 13.60 12.33 8.90
N ALA A 150 14.62 12.71 8.12
CA ALA A 150 15.47 13.87 8.40
C ALA A 150 14.73 15.21 8.19
N THR A 151 13.81 15.29 7.23
CA THR A 151 13.15 16.55 6.84
C THR A 151 11.75 16.72 7.44
N LYS A 152 11.19 15.65 8.00
CA LYS A 152 9.84 15.54 8.57
C LYS A 152 9.91 14.62 9.81
N PRO A 153 10.44 15.09 10.96
CA PRO A 153 10.71 14.25 12.13
C PRO A 153 9.46 13.63 12.78
N HIS A 154 8.28 14.21 12.54
CA HIS A 154 6.98 13.72 13.01
C HIS A 154 6.25 12.84 11.97
N LEU A 155 6.91 12.51 10.86
CA LEU A 155 6.38 11.59 9.85
C LEU A 155 6.81 10.15 10.18
N LYS A 156 5.83 9.26 10.36
CA LYS A 156 6.05 7.82 10.53
C LYS A 156 5.60 7.06 9.29
N ILE A 157 6.40 6.10 8.83
CA ILE A 157 6.02 5.18 7.76
C ILE A 157 5.79 3.80 8.39
N ASN A 158 4.56 3.32 8.35
CA ASN A 158 4.21 1.95 8.72
C ASN A 158 4.09 1.09 7.46
N VAL A 159 4.40 -0.19 7.56
CA VAL A 159 4.42 -1.11 6.43
C VAL A 159 3.55 -2.32 6.71
N VAL A 160 2.69 -2.70 5.77
CA VAL A 160 2.01 -3.99 5.72
C VAL A 160 2.65 -4.77 4.58
N ASP A 161 3.47 -5.77 4.92
CA ASP A 161 4.10 -6.66 3.95
C ASP A 161 3.17 -7.87 3.73
N ILE A 162 2.58 -7.93 2.54
CA ILE A 162 1.66 -8.99 2.14
C ILE A 162 2.40 -10.13 1.46
N GLY A 163 3.53 -9.84 0.82
CA GLY A 163 4.31 -10.82 0.07
C GLY A 163 5.34 -11.55 0.91
N SER A 164 5.51 -11.18 2.18
CA SER A 164 6.61 -11.62 3.05
C SER A 164 7.97 -11.43 2.38
N SER A 165 8.08 -10.39 1.55
CA SER A 165 9.28 -10.10 0.76
C SER A 165 10.36 -9.39 1.60
N GLY A 166 9.99 -8.88 2.79
CA GLY A 166 10.77 -7.90 3.52
C GLY A 166 10.80 -6.52 2.85
N GLY A 167 10.07 -6.38 1.74
CA GLY A 167 9.96 -5.16 0.95
C GLY A 167 9.41 -4.02 1.79
N GLY A 168 10.27 -3.04 2.05
CA GLY A 168 9.89 -1.83 2.79
C GLY A 168 10.16 -1.85 4.29
N THR A 169 10.72 -2.92 4.89
CA THR A 169 11.10 -2.90 6.33
C THR A 169 11.97 -1.69 6.69
N CYS A 170 12.90 -1.32 5.80
CA CYS A 170 13.74 -0.14 5.98
C CYS A 170 12.95 1.18 6.14
N LEU A 171 11.73 1.26 5.58
CA LEU A 171 10.89 2.45 5.65
C LEU A 171 10.40 2.69 7.07
N ALA A 172 9.93 1.63 7.70
CA ALA A 172 9.53 1.63 9.10
C ALA A 172 10.72 1.92 9.99
N THR A 173 11.84 1.21 9.82
CA THR A 173 13.05 1.44 10.62
C THR A 173 13.58 2.87 10.50
N ALA A 174 13.63 3.43 9.29
CA ALA A 174 14.18 4.76 9.05
C ALA A 174 13.36 5.88 9.70
N THR A 175 12.05 5.69 9.86
CA THR A 175 11.13 6.70 10.42
C THR A 175 10.70 6.40 11.85
N GLY A 176 11.05 5.24 12.39
CA GLY A 176 10.56 4.75 13.68
C GLY A 176 9.10 4.29 13.64
N GLY A 177 8.62 3.84 12.47
CA GLY A 177 7.34 3.16 12.31
C GLY A 177 7.43 1.66 12.55
N GLN A 178 6.38 0.92 12.16
CA GLN A 178 6.24 -0.51 12.42
C GLN A 178 5.97 -1.30 11.14
N VAL A 179 6.36 -2.58 11.15
CA VAL A 179 6.04 -3.55 10.09
C VAL A 179 4.97 -4.49 10.62
N PHE A 180 3.95 -4.72 9.80
CA PHE A 180 2.80 -5.56 10.04
C PHE A 180 2.69 -6.59 8.93
N THR A 181 2.03 -7.69 9.26
CA THR A 181 1.55 -8.69 8.31
C THR A 181 0.12 -8.37 7.90
N ALA A 182 -0.33 -8.91 6.77
CA ALA A 182 -1.66 -8.62 6.24
C ALA A 182 -2.81 -9.05 7.18
N ASN A 183 -2.60 -10.06 8.03
CA ASN A 183 -3.53 -10.51 9.07
C ASN A 183 -3.44 -9.72 10.38
N SER A 184 -2.48 -8.80 10.54
CA SER A 184 -2.30 -7.97 11.74
C SER A 184 -2.63 -6.49 11.52
N VAL A 185 -3.37 -6.15 10.45
CA VAL A 185 -3.79 -4.76 10.21
C VAL A 185 -4.72 -4.21 11.30
N SER A 186 -5.42 -5.08 12.04
CA SER A 186 -6.10 -4.70 13.28
C SER A 186 -5.14 -4.17 14.37
N SER A 187 -3.88 -4.59 14.37
CA SER A 187 -2.84 -4.04 15.27
C SER A 187 -2.37 -2.66 14.83
N LEU A 188 -2.40 -2.37 13.52
CA LEU A 188 -2.13 -1.02 13.01
C LEU A 188 -3.21 -0.04 13.50
N LYS A 189 -4.47 -0.44 13.54
CA LYS A 189 -5.56 0.36 14.12
C LYS A 189 -5.20 0.81 15.54
N LEU A 190 -4.77 -0.11 16.41
CA LEU A 190 -4.34 0.22 17.77
C LEU A 190 -3.18 1.22 17.79
N GLY A 191 -2.26 1.13 16.82
CA GLY A 191 -1.19 2.10 16.63
C GLY A 191 -1.70 3.49 16.23
N ILE A 192 -2.64 3.56 15.29
CA ILE A 192 -3.26 4.82 14.84
C ILE A 192 -4.14 5.43 15.95
N ASP A 193 -4.91 4.62 16.67
CA ASP A 193 -5.72 5.05 17.81
C ASP A 193 -4.84 5.66 18.90
N ARG A 194 -3.69 5.03 19.23
CA ARG A 194 -2.74 5.60 20.20
C ARG A 194 -2.11 6.89 19.70
N ALA A 195 -1.75 6.96 18.42
CA ALA A 195 -1.19 8.17 17.82
C ALA A 195 -2.19 9.34 17.79
N THR A 196 -3.48 9.04 17.59
CA THR A 196 -4.56 10.05 17.56
C THR A 196 -5.04 10.45 18.95
N GLN A 197 -4.98 9.57 19.94
CA GLN A 197 -5.27 9.89 21.35
C GLN A 197 -4.20 10.76 22.01
N ASN A 198 -2.94 10.66 21.55
CA ASN A 198 -1.83 11.51 22.03
C ASN A 198 -1.80 12.90 21.37
N VAL A 199 -2.68 13.17 20.40
CA VAL A 199 -2.91 14.54 19.93
C VAL A 199 -3.76 15.23 21.00
N GLN A 200 -3.12 15.75 22.05
CA GLN A 200 -3.75 16.71 22.95
C GLN A 200 -4.22 17.89 22.09
N VAL A 201 -5.51 17.93 21.77
CA VAL A 201 -6.16 19.14 21.27
C VAL A 201 -6.02 20.16 22.39
N PRO A 202 -5.34 21.31 22.19
CA PRO A 202 -5.26 22.34 23.21
C PRO A 202 -6.67 22.71 23.64
N ALA A 203 -6.90 22.90 24.95
CA ALA A 203 -8.21 23.13 25.57
C ALA A 203 -8.92 24.43 25.13
N HIS A 204 -8.49 25.06 24.03
CA HIS A 204 -8.86 26.41 23.61
C HIS A 204 -9.29 26.51 22.14
N CYS A 205 -9.56 25.39 21.46
CA CYS A 205 -10.29 25.45 20.19
C CYS A 205 -11.80 25.62 20.49
N ARG A 206 -12.27 26.86 20.48
CA ARG A 206 -13.69 27.21 20.33
C ARG A 206 -14.04 27.38 18.87
#